data_AF-A0A377TPB0-F1
#
_entry.id   AF-A0A377TPB0-F1
#
_cell.length_a   1.000
_cell.length_b   1.000
_cell.length_c   1.000
_cell.angle_alpha   90.00
_cell.angle_beta   90.00
_cell.angle_gamma   90.00
#
_symmetry.space_group_name_H-M   'P 1'
#
loop_
_entity.id
_entity.type
_entity.pdbx_description
1 polymer ?
#
loop_
_entity_poly.entity_id
_entity_poly.type
_entity_poly.pdbx_seq_one_letter_code
_entity_poly.pdbx_strand_id
1 'polypeptide(L)'
;MIIILAVLALIVVKALAESPWGVFTVCSTVPIALFMGIYMRFLRPGRVGEVSVIGIVLLVASIWFGGVIAHDPYWGPALTFKTPPSPLP
;
A
#
# COMPACT_ATOMS: atom_id res chain seq x y z
N MET A 1 -20.69 16.79 8.45
CA MET A 1 -20.17 15.72 7.57
C MET A 1 -18.64 15.60 7.61
N ILE A 2 -17.89 16.70 7.58
CA ILE A 2 -16.40 16.70 7.67
C ILE A 2 -15.85 16.03 8.94
N ILE A 3 -16.45 16.25 10.11
CA ILE A 3 -15.99 15.64 11.37
C ILE A 3 -16.09 14.10 11.30
N ILE A 4 -17.18 13.58 10.71
CA ILE A 4 -17.40 12.13 10.56
C ILE A 4 -16.35 11.53 9.63
N LEU A 5 -16.07 12.18 8.49
CA LEU A 5 -15.01 11.74 7.57
C LEU A 5 -13.62 11.74 8.23
N ALA A 6 -13.30 12.77 9.01
CA ALA A 6 -12.02 12.87 9.72
C ALA A 6 -11.83 11.73 10.73
N VAL A 7 -12.85 11.41 11.51
CA VAL A 7 -12.79 10.33 12.52
C VAL A 7 -12.73 8.95 11.84
N LEU A 8 -13.54 8.71 10.80
CA LEU A 8 -13.50 7.46 10.03
C LEU A 8 -12.12 7.22 9.39
N ALA A 9 -11.53 8.25 8.80
CA ALA A 9 -10.18 8.16 8.23
C ALA A 9 -9.14 7.80 9.28
N LEU A 10 -9.17 8.42 10.47
CA LEU A 10 -8.26 8.09 11.57
C LEU A 10 -8.39 6.63 12.05
N ILE A 11 -9.62 6.11 12.13
CA ILE A 11 -9.87 4.71 12.53
C ILE A 11 -9.31 3.75 11.49
N VAL A 12 -9.57 3.99 10.20
CA VAL A 12 -9.09 3.14 9.11
C VAL A 12 -7.57 3.16 9.02
N VAL A 13 -6.93 4.33 9.15
CA VAL A 13 -5.46 4.44 9.14
C VAL A 13 -4.84 3.71 10.33
N LYS A 14 -5.43 3.81 11.52
CA LYS A 14 -4.97 3.06 12.70
C LYS A 14 -5.12 1.55 12.51
N ALA A 15 -6.23 1.09 11.95
CA ALA A 15 -6.45 -0.33 11.67
C ALA A 15 -5.48 -0.86 10.59
N LEU A 16 -5.18 -0.05 9.58
CA LEU A 16 -4.17 -0.37 8.57
C LEU A 16 -2.78 -0.47 9.22
N ALA A 17 -2.42 0.43 10.13
CA ALA A 17 -1.11 0.39 10.81
C ALA A 17 -0.88 -0.91 11.62
N GLU A 18 -1.93 -1.57 12.10
CA GLU A 18 -1.85 -2.90 12.72
C GLU A 18 -1.83 -4.06 11.71
N SER A 19 -2.05 -3.79 10.40
CA SER A 19 -2.05 -4.76 9.32
C SER A 19 -0.89 -4.50 8.33
N PRO A 20 0.25 -5.21 8.47
CA PRO A 20 1.40 -5.06 7.57
C PRO A 20 1.03 -5.26 6.09
N TRP A 21 0.09 -6.16 5.82
CA TRP A 21 -0.42 -6.46 4.48
C TRP A 21 -1.20 -5.29 3.88
N GLY A 22 -2.02 -4.62 4.70
CA GLY A 22 -2.80 -3.45 4.29
C GLY A 22 -1.92 -2.24 4.00
N VAL A 23 -0.97 -1.91 4.90
CA VAL A 23 -0.06 -0.77 4.69
C VAL A 23 0.79 -0.96 3.44
N PHE A 24 1.34 -2.16 3.23
CA PHE A 24 2.19 -2.43 2.07
C PHE A 24 1.43 -2.23 0.75
N THR A 25 0.20 -2.75 0.66
CA THR A 25 -0.63 -2.63 -0.54
C THR A 25 -1.03 -1.18 -0.81
N VAL A 26 -1.28 -0.37 0.22
CA VAL A 26 -1.54 1.07 0.05
C VAL A 26 -0.27 1.78 -0.42
N CYS A 27 0.89 1.51 0.21
CA CYS A 27 2.16 2.11 -0.17
C CYS A 27 2.59 1.77 -1.60
N SER A 28 2.32 0.56 -2.08
CA SER A 28 2.65 0.13 -3.45
C SER A 28 1.77 0.78 -4.53
N THR A 29 0.56 1.25 -4.19
CA THR A 29 -0.29 1.95 -5.17
C THR A 29 0.34 3.23 -5.69
N VAL A 30 1.18 3.90 -4.87
CA VAL A 30 1.88 5.14 -5.26
C VAL A 30 2.85 4.89 -6.43
N PRO A 31 3.82 3.96 -6.35
CA PRO A 31 4.70 3.66 -7.47
C PRO A 31 3.97 3.05 -8.67
N ILE A 32 2.92 2.25 -8.46
CA ILE A 32 2.10 1.72 -9.57
C ILE A 32 1.41 2.86 -10.33
N ALA A 33 0.80 3.81 -9.60
CA ALA A 33 0.16 4.98 -10.18
C ALA A 33 1.18 5.88 -10.88
N LEU A 34 2.37 6.06 -10.31
CA LEU A 34 3.45 6.81 -10.93
C LEU A 34 3.90 6.14 -12.23
N PHE A 35 4.05 4.81 -12.22
CA PHE A 35 4.46 4.03 -13.40
C PHE A 35 3.40 4.12 -14.49
N MET A 36 2.12 3.88 -14.18
CA MET A 36 1.02 4.05 -15.14
C MET A 36 0.94 5.49 -15.70
N GLY A 37 1.08 6.49 -14.82
CA GLY A 37 1.03 7.91 -15.20
C GLY A 37 2.17 8.32 -16.14
N ILE A 38 3.39 7.85 -15.89
CA ILE A 38 4.53 8.05 -16.78
C ILE A 38 4.33 7.28 -18.10
N TYR A 39 3.83 6.05 -18.04
CA TYR A 39 3.61 5.19 -19.21
C TYR A 39 2.61 5.81 -20.20
N MET A 40 1.50 6.36 -19.69
CA MET A 40 0.52 7.07 -20.51
C MET A 40 1.06 8.38 -21.09
N ARG A 41 2.03 9.02 -20.43
CA ARG A 41 2.55 10.34 -20.83
C ARG A 41 3.71 10.26 -21.83
N PHE A 42 4.57 9.24 -21.75
CA PHE A 42 5.77 9.15 -22.59
C PHE A 42 5.71 8.09 -23.71
N LEU A 43 5.00 6.96 -23.54
CA LEU A 43 5.17 5.82 -24.46
C LEU A 43 4.14 5.76 -25.60
N ARG A 44 2.86 6.11 -25.36
CA ARG A 44 1.82 6.24 -26.39
C ARG A 44 0.49 6.75 -25.79
N PRO A 45 0.12 8.03 -25.99
CA PRO A 45 -1.19 8.51 -25.56
C PRO A 45 -2.28 7.91 -26.46
N GLY A 46 -3.23 7.16 -25.88
CA GLY A 46 -4.42 6.66 -26.59
C GLY A 46 -4.77 5.17 -26.40
N ARG A 47 -3.86 4.33 -25.86
CA ARG A 47 -4.17 2.91 -25.53
C ARG A 47 -4.35 2.69 -24.04
N VAL A 48 -5.50 3.13 -23.52
CA VAL A 48 -5.91 2.90 -22.11
C VAL A 48 -6.00 1.40 -21.79
N GLY A 49 -6.28 0.55 -22.79
CA GLY A 49 -6.37 -0.91 -22.63
C GLY A 49 -5.07 -1.56 -22.13
N GLU A 50 -3.91 -1.22 -22.70
CA GLU A 50 -2.62 -1.81 -22.31
C GLU A 50 -2.23 -1.39 -20.89
N VAL A 51 -2.42 -0.11 -20.56
CA VAL A 51 -2.07 0.43 -19.24
C VAL A 51 -2.99 -0.13 -18.14
N SER A 52 -4.28 -0.35 -18.45
CA SER A 52 -5.22 -0.99 -17.52
C SER A 52 -4.81 -2.43 -17.19
N VAL A 53 -4.42 -3.22 -18.20
CA VAL A 53 -3.93 -4.60 -17.99
C VAL A 53 -2.64 -4.61 -17.17
N ILE A 54 -1.69 -3.72 -17.47
CA ILE A 54 -0.46 -3.56 -16.68
C ILE A 54 -0.80 -3.18 -15.23
N GLY A 55 -1.72 -2.25 -15.02
CA GLY A 55 -2.19 -1.85 -13.70
C GLY A 55 -2.80 -3.01 -12.90
N ILE A 56 -3.66 -3.82 -13.52
CA ILE A 56 -4.26 -5.00 -12.88
C ILE A 56 -3.19 -6.02 -12.50
N VAL A 57 -2.25 -6.33 -13.41
CA VAL A 57 -1.17 -7.29 -13.14
C VAL A 57 -0.28 -6.80 -12.00
N LEU A 58 0.10 -5.51 -12.01
CA LEU A 58 0.89 -4.90 -10.94
C LEU A 58 0.16 -4.86 -9.60
N LEU A 59 -1.16 -4.66 -9.61
CA LEU A 59 -1.97 -4.64 -8.39
C LEU A 59 -2.08 -6.05 -7.78
N VAL A 60 -2.29 -7.08 -8.60
CA VAL A 60 -2.27 -8.48 -8.15
C VAL A 60 -0.89 -8.87 -7.64
N ALA A 61 0.18 -8.48 -8.36
CA ALA A 61 1.55 -8.71 -7.92
C ALA A 61 1.82 -8.02 -6.58
N SER A 62 1.35 -6.79 -6.39
CA SER A 62 1.48 -6.08 -5.12
C SER A 62 0.82 -6.81 -3.95
N ILE A 63 -0.38 -7.34 -4.15
CA ILE A 63 -1.10 -8.06 -3.09
C ILE A 63 -0.31 -9.32 -2.68
N TRP A 64 0.25 -10.02 -3.67
CA TRP A 64 1.10 -11.18 -3.44
C TRP A 64 2.41 -10.79 -2.71
N PHE A 65 3.11 -9.77 -3.19
CA PHE A 65 4.34 -9.26 -2.57
C PHE A 65 4.08 -8.78 -1.13
N GLY A 66 2.92 -8.19 -0.85
CA GLY A 66 2.53 -7.83 0.52
C GLY A 66 2.40 -9.03 1.45
N GLY A 67 1.93 -10.17 0.95
CA GLY A 67 1.90 -11.43 1.70
C GLY A 67 3.30 -12.00 1.97
N VAL A 68 4.21 -11.89 0.99
CA VAL A 68 5.61 -12.35 1.11
C VAL A 68 6.40 -11.47 2.09
N ILE A 69 6.24 -10.15 2.01
CA ILE A 69 6.91 -9.18 2.89
C ILE A 69 6.40 -9.28 4.34
N ALA A 70 5.13 -9.62 4.53
CA ALA A 70 4.58 -9.92 5.85
C ALA A 70 5.19 -11.19 6.47
N HIS A 71 5.77 -12.09 5.66
CA HIS A 71 6.35 -13.35 6.09
C HIS A 71 7.89 -13.28 6.28
N ASP A 72 8.53 -12.19 5.83
CA ASP A 72 9.98 -12.02 5.84
C ASP A 72 10.47 -11.38 7.17
N PRO A 73 11.40 -12.01 7.92
CA PRO A 73 11.79 -11.60 9.28
C PRO A 73 12.40 -10.19 9.39
N TYR A 74 12.82 -9.59 8.28
CA TYR A 74 13.52 -8.30 8.25
C TYR A 74 12.58 -7.10 8.01
N TRP A 75 11.45 -7.29 7.32
CA TRP A 75 10.51 -6.21 6.97
C TRP A 75 9.25 -6.19 7.84
N GLY A 76 8.89 -7.32 8.45
CA GLY A 76 7.83 -7.39 9.47
C GLY A 76 8.02 -6.43 10.66
N PRO A 77 9.22 -6.30 11.25
CA PRO A 77 9.47 -5.37 12.37
C PRO A 77 9.58 -3.90 11.95
N ALA A 78 9.91 -3.60 10.69
CA ALA A 78 10.02 -2.23 10.19
C ALA A 78 8.65 -1.60 9.85
N LEU A 79 7.68 -2.44 9.47
CA LEU A 79 6.28 -2.05 9.21
C LEU A 79 5.35 -2.28 10.42
N THR A 80 5.81 -2.97 11.46
CA THR A 80 5.16 -3.06 12.76
C THR A 80 5.87 -2.11 13.71
N PHE A 81 5.31 -0.92 13.97
CA PHE A 81 5.82 -0.01 15.00
C PHE A 81 5.62 -0.64 16.39
N LYS A 82 6.48 -1.61 16.75
CA LYS A 82 6.52 -2.19 18.08
C LYS A 82 7.23 -1.18 18.98
N THR A 83 6.44 -0.46 19.78
CA THR A 83 6.94 0.31 20.92
C THR A 83 7.91 -0.58 21.70
N PRO A 84 9.12 -0.10 22.06
CA PRO A 84 10.02 -0.86 22.92
C PRO A 84 9.26 -1.26 24.19
N PRO A 85 9.50 -2.47 24.73
CA PRO A 85 8.78 -2.92 25.92
C PRO A 85 8.89 -1.85 26.99
N SER A 86 7.74 -1.30 27.40
CA SER A 86 7.65 -0.48 28.60
C SER A 86 8.30 -1.27 29.73
N PRO A 87 9.26 -0.71 30.49
CA PRO A 87 9.68 -1.35 31.71
C PRO A 87 8.43 -1.46 32.59
N LEU A 88 7.93 -2.69 32.77
CA LEU A 88 6.93 -3.01 33.78
C LEU A 88 7.68 -3.53 35.00
N PRO A 89 7.17 -3.32 36.23
CA PRO A 89 6.51 -2.13 36.79
C PRO A 89 7.50 -1.14 37.43
#